data_AF-T0R811-F1
#
_entry.id   AF-T0R811-F1
#
_cell.length_a   1.000
_cell.length_b   1.000
_cell.length_c   1.000
_cell.angle_alpha   90.00
_cell.angle_beta   90.00
_cell.angle_gamma   90.00
#
_symmetry.space_group_name_H-M   'P 1'
#
loop_
_entity.id
_entity.type
_entity.pdbx_description
1 polymer ?
#
loop_
_entity_poly.entity_id
_entity_poly.type
_entity_poly.pdbx_seq_one_letter_code
_entity_poly.pdbx_strand_id
1 'polypeptide(L)'
;MLLWVQLLVGLYVALAIVASVVSVGQLYRRQRPDAIFQFRSTLAYACQLLLRAFAAARFILVVVAQPLLYEYATWSFGLQGIYFVSATIYQVAHHWSRYEPVLFHRDSYVLNTLLDMSCASVLPALLAFATSTSVLDGQNLALHGASFLVYLLEFVGNHFVVQRQSLGLTLLLPTAYVILLCVHQESTPSTWLDLSSPEAAAGYACLFLSHVVAFGLFYMLSLLKERYLHGQCPIVVNQGPPKARKLSFV
;
A
#
# COMPACT_ATOMS: atom_id res chain seq x y z
N MET A 1 1.97 33.16 6.21
CA MET A 1 1.59 32.08 5.27
C MET A 1 1.55 32.63 3.86
N LEU A 2 2.01 31.85 2.88
CA LEU A 2 2.06 32.25 1.48
C LEU A 2 0.80 31.75 0.75
N LEU A 3 -0.06 32.66 0.27
CA LEU A 3 -1.34 32.31 -0.36
C LEU A 3 -1.18 31.33 -1.54
N TRP A 4 -0.15 31.54 -2.36
CA TRP A 4 0.11 30.67 -3.52
C TRP A 4 0.48 29.23 -3.11
N VAL A 5 1.17 29.03 -1.97
CA VAL A 5 1.48 27.70 -1.43
C VAL A 5 0.19 27.00 -1.02
N GLN A 6 -0.70 27.68 -0.30
CA GLN A 6 -1.99 27.14 0.09
C GLN A 6 -2.84 26.73 -1.12
N LEU A 7 -2.88 27.56 -2.17
CA LEU A 7 -3.61 27.26 -3.40
C LEU A 7 -3.07 26.02 -4.10
N LEU A 8 -1.74 25.86 -4.18
CA LEU A 8 -1.12 24.67 -4.77
C LEU A 8 -1.39 23.41 -3.94
N VAL A 9 -1.21 23.48 -2.62
CA VAL A 9 -1.49 22.34 -1.72
C VAL A 9 -2.96 21.95 -1.77
N GLY A 10 -3.86 22.93 -1.77
CA GLY A 10 -5.29 22.72 -1.95
C GLY A 10 -5.63 22.05 -3.29
N LEU A 11 -4.95 22.44 -4.38
CA LEU A 11 -5.09 21.79 -5.68
C LEU A 11 -4.62 20.33 -5.64
N TYR A 12 -3.49 20.02 -5.01
CA TYR A 12 -2.99 18.63 -4.88
C TYR A 12 -4.00 17.76 -4.13
N VAL A 13 -4.51 18.25 -3.00
CA VAL A 13 -5.53 17.58 -2.19
C VAL A 13 -6.80 17.36 -3.00
N ALA A 14 -7.30 18.38 -3.72
CA ALA A 14 -8.51 18.27 -4.54
C ALA A 14 -8.35 17.22 -5.65
N LEU A 15 -7.22 17.21 -6.36
CA LEU A 15 -6.93 16.22 -7.40
C LEU A 15 -6.86 14.80 -6.83
N ALA A 16 -6.24 14.62 -5.66
CA ALA A 16 -6.16 13.34 -4.98
C ALA A 16 -7.53 12.83 -4.52
N ILE A 17 -8.40 13.72 -4.01
CA ILE A 17 -9.79 13.39 -3.67
C ILE A 17 -10.55 12.94 -4.92
N VAL A 18 -10.47 13.69 -6.02
CA VAL A 18 -11.13 13.33 -7.29
C VAL A 18 -10.64 11.97 -7.78
N ALA A 19 -9.32 11.74 -7.79
CA ALA A 19 -8.74 10.46 -8.17
C ALA A 19 -9.25 9.31 -7.30
N SER A 20 -9.32 9.52 -5.98
CA SER A 20 -9.84 8.55 -5.02
C SER A 20 -11.31 8.21 -5.27
N VAL A 21 -12.16 9.22 -5.46
CA VAL A 21 -13.59 9.05 -5.77
C VAL A 21 -13.79 8.28 -7.08
N VAL A 22 -13.02 8.62 -8.12
CA VAL A 22 -13.03 7.91 -9.41
C VAL A 22 -12.63 6.44 -9.20
N SER A 23 -11.57 6.17 -8.44
CA SER A 23 -11.12 4.82 -8.12
C SER A 23 -12.18 4.01 -7.35
N VAL A 24 -12.84 4.59 -6.34
CA VAL A 24 -13.97 3.95 -5.63
C VAL A 24 -15.10 3.62 -6.62
N GLY A 25 -15.47 4.58 -7.46
CA GLY A 25 -16.52 4.39 -8.47
C GLY A 25 -16.19 3.26 -9.45
N GLN A 26 -14.93 3.17 -9.90
CA GLN A 26 -14.47 2.08 -10.76
C GLN A 26 -14.50 0.72 -10.03
N LEU A 27 -14.09 0.68 -8.77
CA LEU A 27 -14.11 -0.56 -7.96
C LEU A 27 -15.52 -1.05 -7.66
N TYR A 28 -16.49 -0.13 -7.54
CA TYR A 28 -17.89 -0.47 -7.29
C TYR A 28 -18.61 -0.93 -8.56
N ARG A 29 -18.33 -0.31 -9.72
CA ARG A 29 -18.98 -0.65 -10.98
C ARG A 29 -18.49 -1.96 -11.60
N ARG A 30 -17.29 -2.41 -11.24
CA ARG A 30 -16.68 -3.57 -11.88
C ARG A 30 -17.30 -4.86 -11.36
N GLN A 31 -17.89 -5.64 -12.26
CA GLN A 31 -18.21 -7.04 -11.99
C GLN A 31 -16.91 -7.79 -11.69
N ARG A 32 -16.87 -8.42 -10.52
CA ARG A 32 -15.71 -9.12 -10.02
C ARG A 32 -15.82 -10.56 -10.48
N PRO A 33 -14.93 -11.03 -11.38
CA PRO A 33 -14.99 -12.41 -11.81
C PRO A 33 -14.69 -13.32 -10.63
N ASP A 34 -15.42 -14.42 -10.53
CA ASP A 34 -15.11 -15.48 -9.57
C ASP A 34 -13.67 -15.95 -9.85
N ALA A 35 -12.82 -15.79 -8.85
CA ALA A 35 -11.44 -16.24 -8.87
C ALA A 35 -11.22 -17.23 -7.75
N ILE A 36 -10.26 -18.12 -7.91
CA ILE A 36 -9.83 -19.06 -6.87
C ILE A 36 -8.35 -18.87 -6.57
N PHE A 37 -7.96 -19.17 -5.34
CA PHE A 37 -6.56 -19.21 -4.93
C PHE A 37 -6.28 -20.44 -4.08
N GLN A 38 -5.03 -20.88 -4.09
CA GLN A 38 -4.54 -21.97 -3.25
C GLN A 38 -3.06 -21.74 -2.92
N PHE A 39 -2.65 -22.03 -1.69
CA PHE A 39 -1.24 -22.05 -1.34
C PHE A 39 -0.56 -23.25 -1.98
N ARG A 40 0.65 -23.05 -2.49
CA ARG A 40 1.46 -24.11 -3.13
C ARG A 40 1.78 -25.27 -2.20
N SER A 41 1.88 -25.00 -0.89
CA SER A 41 2.15 -26.00 0.13
C SER A 41 1.74 -25.51 1.52
N THR A 42 1.59 -26.44 2.46
CA THR A 42 1.38 -26.13 3.88
C THR A 42 2.54 -25.33 4.48
N LEU A 43 3.76 -25.54 3.99
CA LEU A 43 4.93 -24.76 4.42
C LEU A 43 4.83 -23.30 3.96
N ALA A 44 4.46 -23.06 2.69
CA ALA A 44 4.26 -21.70 2.18
C ALA A 44 3.17 -20.96 2.96
N TYR A 45 2.07 -21.66 3.28
CA TYR A 45 1.03 -21.14 4.17
C TYR A 45 1.58 -20.76 5.55
N ALA A 46 2.31 -21.66 6.21
CA ALA A 46 2.86 -21.42 7.54
C ALA A 46 3.86 -20.26 7.56
N CYS A 47 4.78 -20.20 6.59
CA CYS A 47 5.75 -19.10 6.46
C CYS A 47 5.05 -17.75 6.27
N GLN A 48 4.04 -17.68 5.39
CA GLN A 48 3.29 -16.45 5.17
C GLN A 48 2.52 -16.01 6.43
N LEU A 49 1.92 -16.97 7.15
CA LEU A 49 1.18 -16.68 8.37
C LEU A 49 2.10 -16.13 9.46
N LEU A 50 3.28 -16.74 9.64
CA LEU A 50 4.29 -16.27 10.58
C LEU A 50 4.80 -14.87 10.23
N LEU A 51 5.09 -14.61 8.94
CA LEU A 51 5.49 -13.28 8.46
C LEU A 51 4.42 -12.24 8.83
N ARG A 52 3.15 -12.53 8.54
CA ARG A 52 2.04 -11.59 8.80
C ARG A 52 1.81 -11.35 10.28
N ALA A 53 1.84 -12.40 11.10
CA ALA A 53 1.68 -12.28 12.55
C ALA A 53 2.83 -11.47 13.18
N PHE A 54 4.07 -11.73 12.77
CA PHE A 54 5.24 -10.96 13.21
C PHE A 54 5.16 -9.50 12.77
N ALA A 55 4.81 -9.24 11.51
CA ALA A 55 4.66 -7.89 10.98
C ALA A 55 3.52 -7.14 11.70
N ALA A 56 2.38 -7.77 11.93
CA ALA A 56 1.26 -7.19 12.69
C ALA A 56 1.70 -6.78 14.10
N ALA A 57 2.34 -7.69 14.85
CA ALA A 57 2.84 -7.40 16.18
C ALA A 57 3.84 -6.23 16.17
N ARG A 58 4.78 -6.24 15.22
CA ARG A 58 5.74 -5.15 15.03
C ARG A 58 5.08 -3.81 14.79
N PHE A 59 4.15 -3.70 13.84
CA PHE A 59 3.51 -2.41 13.52
C PHE A 59 2.64 -1.90 14.66
N ILE A 60 1.94 -2.79 15.37
CA ILE A 60 1.20 -2.42 16.60
C ILE A 60 2.17 -1.84 17.63
N LEU A 61 3.30 -2.51 17.89
CA LEU A 61 4.30 -2.03 18.85
C LEU A 61 4.87 -0.66 18.45
N VAL A 62 5.18 -0.44 17.17
CA VAL A 62 5.67 0.85 16.68
C VAL A 62 4.63 1.95 16.88
N VAL A 63 3.38 1.72 16.49
CA VAL A 63 2.29 2.71 16.67
C VAL A 63 2.04 3.03 18.14
N VAL A 64 2.12 2.03 19.03
CA VAL A 64 1.97 2.25 20.48
C VAL A 64 3.17 2.99 21.08
N ALA A 65 4.38 2.67 20.63
CA ALA A 65 5.61 3.29 21.14
C ALA A 65 5.85 4.71 20.61
N GLN A 66 5.33 5.04 19.41
CA GLN A 66 5.53 6.32 18.74
C GLN A 66 4.18 6.94 18.36
N PRO A 67 3.41 7.49 19.33
CA PRO A 67 2.11 8.09 19.08
C PRO A 67 2.20 9.48 18.41
N LEU A 68 3.25 9.76 17.62
CA LEU A 68 3.44 11.04 16.95
C LEU A 68 2.46 11.15 15.78
N LEU A 69 1.23 11.58 16.10
CA LEU A 69 0.11 11.78 15.16
C LEU A 69 0.44 12.72 14.00
N TYR A 70 1.51 13.51 14.09
CA TYR A 70 1.86 14.47 13.06
C TYR A 70 3.00 14.00 12.15
N GLU A 71 3.60 12.84 12.41
CA GLU A 71 4.60 12.26 11.50
C GLU A 71 3.93 11.35 10.47
N TYR A 72 4.17 11.63 9.20
CA TYR A 72 3.65 10.81 8.10
C TYR A 72 4.05 9.33 8.22
N ALA A 73 5.25 9.05 8.74
CA ALA A 73 5.74 7.71 9.04
C ALA A 73 4.77 6.91 9.94
N THR A 74 4.26 7.54 11.01
CA THR A 74 3.31 6.94 11.95
C THR A 74 2.00 6.55 11.27
N TRP A 75 1.48 7.41 10.39
CA TRP A 75 0.28 7.12 9.60
C TRP A 75 0.48 5.93 8.66
N SER A 76 1.65 5.88 8.01
CA SER A 76 2.05 4.74 7.19
C SER A 76 2.11 3.46 8.02
N PHE A 77 2.72 3.47 9.21
CA PHE A 77 2.73 2.31 10.11
C PHE A 77 1.33 1.90 10.59
N GLY A 78 0.44 2.85 10.84
CA GLY A 78 -0.96 2.57 11.17
C GLY A 78 -1.67 1.81 10.05
N LEU A 79 -1.56 2.29 8.81
CA LEU A 79 -2.13 1.60 7.64
C LEU A 79 -1.53 0.20 7.47
N GLN A 80 -0.20 0.07 7.61
CA GLN A 80 0.49 -1.21 7.49
C GLN A 80 0.06 -2.20 8.57
N GLY A 81 -0.11 -1.73 9.81
CA GLY A 81 -0.65 -2.52 10.92
C GLY A 81 -2.07 -3.03 10.64
N ILE A 82 -2.97 -2.15 10.19
CA ILE A 82 -4.34 -2.52 9.79
C ILE A 82 -4.32 -3.60 8.72
N TYR A 83 -3.48 -3.44 7.70
CA TYR A 83 -3.32 -4.43 6.64
C TYR A 83 -2.85 -5.78 7.20
N PHE A 84 -1.76 -5.83 7.97
CA PHE A 84 -1.20 -7.11 8.44
C PHE A 84 -2.10 -7.84 9.44
N VAL A 85 -2.81 -7.11 10.31
CA VAL A 85 -3.84 -7.71 11.17
C VAL A 85 -4.96 -8.32 10.32
N SER A 86 -5.49 -7.55 9.36
CA SER A 86 -6.56 -8.02 8.47
C SER A 86 -6.12 -9.22 7.63
N ALA A 87 -4.88 -9.20 7.12
CA ALA A 87 -4.31 -10.27 6.32
C ALA A 87 -4.08 -11.55 7.13
N THR A 88 -3.67 -11.41 8.39
CA THR A 88 -3.53 -12.54 9.32
C THR A 88 -4.87 -13.20 9.59
N ILE A 89 -5.88 -12.39 9.96
CA ILE A 89 -7.25 -12.87 10.22
C ILE A 89 -7.80 -13.56 8.97
N TYR A 90 -7.67 -12.93 7.81
CA TYR A 90 -8.13 -13.48 6.53
C TYR A 90 -7.47 -14.84 6.24
N GLN A 91 -6.17 -14.98 6.45
CA GLN A 91 -5.46 -16.23 6.18
C GLN A 91 -5.82 -17.35 7.16
N VAL A 92 -6.11 -17.03 8.42
CA VAL A 92 -6.60 -18.00 9.41
C VAL A 92 -8.02 -18.44 9.05
N ALA A 93 -8.89 -17.49 8.70
CA ALA A 93 -10.26 -17.79 8.29
C ALA A 93 -10.31 -18.71 7.06
N HIS A 94 -9.39 -18.52 6.11
CA HIS A 94 -9.30 -19.33 4.89
C HIS A 94 -8.20 -20.40 4.97
N HIS A 95 -7.87 -20.92 6.16
CA HIS A 95 -6.78 -21.89 6.33
C HIS A 95 -6.89 -23.16 5.46
N TRP A 96 -8.09 -23.51 5.01
CA TRP A 96 -8.33 -24.62 4.08
C TRP A 96 -7.70 -24.41 2.70
N SER A 97 -7.35 -23.17 2.34
CA SER A 97 -6.64 -22.84 1.09
C SER A 97 -5.26 -23.49 0.95
N ARG A 98 -4.77 -24.17 2.00
CA ARG A 98 -3.55 -24.99 1.95
C ARG A 98 -3.77 -26.40 1.40
N TYR A 99 -5.02 -26.86 1.35
CA TYR A 99 -5.38 -28.20 0.89
C TYR A 99 -6.17 -28.17 -0.41
N GLU A 100 -7.05 -27.18 -0.58
CA GLU A 100 -7.91 -27.05 -1.76
C GLU A 100 -8.06 -25.60 -2.22
N PRO A 101 -8.43 -25.37 -3.49
CA PRO A 101 -8.71 -24.03 -3.98
C PRO A 101 -9.91 -23.39 -3.28
N VAL A 102 -9.77 -22.13 -2.89
CA VAL A 102 -10.80 -21.35 -2.19
C VAL A 102 -11.22 -20.15 -3.04
N LEU A 103 -12.52 -19.83 -3.01
CA LEU A 103 -13.10 -18.71 -3.74
C LEU A 103 -12.57 -17.37 -3.20
N PHE A 104 -12.32 -16.44 -4.12
CA PHE A 104 -11.85 -15.10 -3.85
C PHE A 104 -13.07 -14.20 -3.58
N HIS A 105 -13.38 -14.01 -2.29
CA HIS A 105 -14.54 -13.25 -1.84
C HIS A 105 -14.37 -11.73 -1.94
N ARG A 106 -15.45 -10.98 -1.68
CA ARG A 106 -15.45 -9.51 -1.66
C ARG A 106 -14.37 -8.94 -0.73
N ASP A 107 -14.15 -9.58 0.40
CA ASP A 107 -13.18 -9.18 1.44
C ASP A 107 -11.75 -9.25 0.93
N SER A 108 -11.45 -10.22 0.04
CA SER A 108 -10.15 -10.38 -0.60
C SER A 108 -9.78 -9.16 -1.44
N TYR A 109 -10.76 -8.49 -2.06
CA TYR A 109 -10.50 -7.27 -2.83
C TYR A 109 -10.25 -6.06 -1.92
N VAL A 110 -10.98 -5.94 -0.81
CA VAL A 110 -10.73 -4.86 0.17
C VAL A 110 -9.33 -5.02 0.74
N LEU A 111 -8.97 -6.26 1.09
CA LEU A 111 -7.63 -6.59 1.59
C LEU A 111 -6.54 -6.34 0.53
N ASN A 112 -6.82 -6.62 -0.75
CA ASN A 112 -5.90 -6.30 -1.84
C ASN A 112 -5.73 -4.78 -2.02
N THR A 113 -6.81 -4.00 -1.92
CA THR A 113 -6.72 -2.54 -1.93
C THR A 113 -5.89 -2.02 -0.75
N LEU A 114 -6.05 -2.60 0.45
CA LEU A 114 -5.20 -2.26 1.60
C LEU A 114 -3.73 -2.60 1.37
N LEU A 115 -3.43 -3.72 0.69
CA LEU A 115 -2.08 -4.05 0.26
C LEU A 115 -1.54 -2.97 -0.70
N ASP A 116 -2.31 -2.62 -1.74
CA ASP A 116 -1.91 -1.61 -2.73
C ASP A 116 -1.59 -0.26 -2.09
N MET A 117 -2.46 0.20 -1.18
CA MET A 117 -2.25 1.43 -0.41
C MET A 117 -1.02 1.33 0.48
N SER A 118 -0.83 0.19 1.16
CA SER A 118 0.30 -0.02 2.06
C SER A 118 1.62 -0.04 1.28
N CYS A 119 1.71 -0.83 0.21
CA CYS A 119 2.88 -0.87 -0.68
C CYS A 119 3.26 0.52 -1.20
N ALA A 120 2.26 1.31 -1.61
CA ALA A 120 2.47 2.67 -2.09
C ALA A 120 2.89 3.66 -1.00
N SER A 121 2.66 3.35 0.28
CA SER A 121 2.99 4.21 1.43
C SER A 121 4.38 3.96 2.05
N VAL A 122 4.99 2.80 1.78
CA VAL A 122 6.26 2.40 2.42
C VAL A 122 7.45 3.22 1.92
N LEU A 123 7.54 3.46 0.62
CA LEU A 123 8.60 4.30 0.04
C LEU A 123 8.48 5.78 0.44
N PRO A 124 7.29 6.41 0.36
CA PRO A 124 7.08 7.76 0.90
C PRO A 124 7.45 7.89 2.37
N ALA A 125 7.15 6.90 3.22
CA ALA A 125 7.53 6.92 4.63
C ALA A 125 9.06 6.89 4.82
N LEU A 126 9.77 6.05 4.05
CA LEU A 126 11.23 6.01 4.05
C LEU A 126 11.83 7.35 3.58
N LEU A 127 11.27 7.95 2.53
CA LEU A 127 11.71 9.26 2.02
C LEU A 127 11.44 10.38 3.02
N ALA A 128 10.25 10.43 3.60
CA ALA A 128 9.86 11.44 4.59
C ALA A 128 10.77 11.41 5.82
N PHE A 129 11.20 10.22 6.24
CA PHE A 129 12.21 10.07 7.29
C PHE A 129 13.59 10.55 6.82
N ALA A 130 14.05 10.11 5.66
CA ALA A 130 15.36 10.49 5.13
C ALA A 130 15.52 12.01 4.94
N THR A 131 14.42 12.74 4.78
CA THR A 131 14.42 14.21 4.63
C THR A 131 14.07 14.98 5.91
N SER A 132 13.55 14.34 6.97
CA SER A 132 13.15 15.04 8.20
C SER A 132 14.30 15.27 9.18
N THR A 133 15.38 14.51 9.09
CA THR A 133 16.51 14.57 10.04
C THR A 133 17.80 14.99 9.34
N SER A 134 18.53 15.96 9.91
CA SER A 134 19.88 16.32 9.46
C SER A 134 20.93 15.23 9.75
N VAL A 135 20.60 14.30 10.63
CA VAL A 135 21.42 13.13 11.00
C VAL A 135 20.63 11.88 10.69
N LEU A 136 21.13 11.07 9.74
CA LEU A 136 20.59 9.74 9.46
C LEU A 136 20.75 8.85 10.69
N ASP A 137 19.67 8.68 11.46
CA ASP A 137 19.62 7.67 12.50
C ASP A 137 19.51 6.27 11.86
N GLY A 138 20.58 5.49 12.02
CA GLY A 138 20.65 4.13 11.48
C GLY A 138 19.55 3.20 12.00
N GLN A 139 19.05 3.44 13.22
CA GLN A 139 17.96 2.63 13.78
C GLN A 139 16.65 2.88 13.04
N ASN A 140 16.28 4.15 12.84
CA ASN A 140 15.08 4.50 12.08
C ASN A 140 15.20 4.16 10.59
N LEU A 141 16.37 4.35 9.98
CA LEU A 141 16.60 3.89 8.60
C LEU A 141 16.41 2.38 8.48
N ALA A 142 16.94 1.60 9.43
CA ALA A 142 16.73 0.16 9.48
C ALA A 142 15.25 -0.19 9.71
N LEU A 143 14.51 0.58 10.52
CA LEU A 143 13.09 0.37 10.75
C LEU A 143 12.26 0.59 9.46
N HIS A 144 12.50 1.67 8.73
CA HIS A 144 11.81 1.92 7.47
C HIS A 144 12.24 0.96 6.36
N GLY A 145 13.53 0.66 6.25
CA GLY A 145 14.07 -0.33 5.32
C GLY A 145 13.54 -1.74 5.57
N ALA A 146 13.44 -2.16 6.83
CA ALA A 146 12.83 -3.44 7.20
C ALA A 146 11.35 -3.52 6.78
N SER A 147 10.62 -2.41 6.87
CA SER A 147 9.22 -2.35 6.42
C SER A 147 9.11 -2.58 4.92
N PHE A 148 10.01 -1.99 4.12
CA PHE A 148 10.09 -2.25 2.67
C PHE A 148 10.36 -3.73 2.36
N LEU A 149 11.33 -4.34 3.05
CA LEU A 149 11.62 -5.77 2.87
C LEU A 149 10.45 -6.66 3.26
N VAL A 150 9.76 -6.36 4.37
CA VAL A 150 8.55 -7.07 4.80
C VAL A 150 7.46 -7.01 3.73
N TYR A 151 7.23 -5.84 3.12
CA TYR A 151 6.26 -5.72 2.02
C TYR A 151 6.68 -6.42 0.74
N LEU A 152 7.98 -6.45 0.42
CA LEU A 152 8.47 -7.20 -0.72
C LEU A 152 8.22 -8.71 -0.53
N LEU A 153 8.54 -9.22 0.67
CA LEU A 153 8.29 -10.63 1.03
C LEU A 153 6.80 -10.95 1.05
N GLU A 154 5.98 -10.09 1.66
CA GLU A 154 4.52 -10.23 1.68
C GLU A 154 3.96 -10.26 0.27
N PHE A 155 4.37 -9.29 -0.57
CA PHE A 155 3.91 -9.18 -1.96
C PHE A 155 4.29 -10.40 -2.79
N VAL A 156 5.49 -10.93 -2.65
CA VAL A 156 5.92 -12.13 -3.39
C VAL A 156 5.21 -13.38 -2.87
N GLY A 157 5.05 -13.52 -1.56
CA GLY A 157 4.52 -14.74 -0.93
C GLY A 157 3.00 -14.88 -0.95
N ASN A 158 2.25 -13.78 -1.13
CA ASN A 158 0.79 -13.81 -1.12
C ASN A 158 0.18 -14.06 -2.51
N HIS A 159 -1.16 -14.11 -2.59
CA HIS A 159 -1.90 -14.26 -3.84
C HIS A 159 -2.38 -12.94 -4.45
N PHE A 160 -2.03 -11.81 -3.85
CA PHE A 160 -2.53 -10.54 -4.31
C PHE A 160 -1.69 -9.97 -5.46
N VAL A 161 -2.34 -9.18 -6.31
CA VAL A 161 -1.74 -8.48 -7.45
C VAL A 161 -2.18 -7.03 -7.39
N VAL A 162 -1.28 -6.12 -7.76
CA VAL A 162 -1.58 -4.68 -7.68
C VAL A 162 -2.65 -4.31 -8.69
N GLN A 163 -3.73 -3.70 -8.21
CA GLN A 163 -4.85 -3.33 -9.06
C GLN A 163 -4.64 -1.90 -9.57
N ARG A 164 -4.58 -1.72 -10.89
CA ARG A 164 -4.50 -0.39 -11.51
C ARG A 164 -5.56 0.59 -10.99
N GLN A 165 -6.73 0.07 -10.63
CA GLN A 165 -7.85 0.85 -10.09
C GLN A 165 -7.56 1.42 -8.70
N SER A 166 -6.67 0.81 -7.93
CA SER A 166 -6.28 1.28 -6.60
C SER A 166 -5.40 2.52 -6.62
N LEU A 167 -4.87 2.94 -7.79
CA LEU A 167 -3.97 4.11 -7.89
C LEU A 167 -4.55 5.36 -7.22
N GLY A 168 -5.81 5.70 -7.46
CA GLY A 168 -6.43 6.85 -6.81
C GLY A 168 -6.53 6.67 -5.29
N LEU A 169 -6.81 5.45 -4.82
CA LEU A 169 -6.92 5.15 -3.39
C LEU A 169 -5.59 5.22 -2.65
N THR A 170 -4.47 4.99 -3.31
CA THR A 170 -3.15 5.15 -2.67
C THR A 170 -2.88 6.60 -2.28
N LEU A 171 -3.59 7.56 -2.87
CA LEU A 171 -3.51 8.97 -2.53
C LEU A 171 -4.39 9.36 -1.33
N LEU A 172 -5.26 8.47 -0.82
CA LEU A 172 -6.11 8.77 0.33
C LEU A 172 -5.29 9.04 1.61
N LEU A 173 -4.26 8.24 1.87
CA LEU A 173 -3.43 8.39 3.06
C LEU A 173 -2.71 9.76 3.09
N PRO A 174 -1.96 10.18 2.05
CA PRO A 174 -1.33 11.50 2.06
C PRO A 174 -2.40 12.61 2.07
N THR A 175 -3.53 12.43 1.39
CA THR A 175 -4.64 13.41 1.45
C THR A 175 -5.14 13.62 2.89
N ALA A 176 -5.46 12.55 3.60
CA ALA A 176 -5.96 12.61 4.97
C ALA A 176 -4.92 13.25 5.91
N TYR A 177 -3.66 12.88 5.75
CA TYR A 177 -2.54 13.45 6.51
C TYR A 177 -2.41 14.96 6.26
N VAL A 178 -2.43 15.40 5.00
CA VAL A 178 -2.32 16.84 4.66
C VAL A 178 -3.51 17.63 5.21
N ILE A 179 -4.73 17.10 5.11
CA ILE A 179 -5.91 17.74 5.70
C ILE A 179 -5.73 17.91 7.21
N LEU A 180 -5.26 16.87 7.90
CA LEU A 180 -5.01 16.93 9.34
C LEU A 180 -3.94 17.96 9.71
N LEU A 181 -2.84 18.04 8.97
CA LEU A 181 -1.79 19.05 9.15
C LEU A 181 -2.33 20.47 8.93
N CYS A 182 -3.13 20.68 7.88
CA CYS A 182 -3.75 21.98 7.61
C CYS A 182 -4.69 22.42 8.74
N VAL A 183 -5.37 21.47 9.41
CA VAL A 183 -6.23 21.77 10.56
C VAL A 183 -5.41 22.03 11.84
N HIS A 184 -4.25 21.38 12.00
CA HIS A 184 -3.39 21.49 13.18
C HIS A 184 -2.03 22.12 12.86
N GLN A 185 -2.06 23.32 12.27
CA GLN A 185 -0.89 23.93 11.64
C GLN A 185 0.30 24.12 12.61
N GLU A 186 0.03 24.39 13.89
CA GLU A 186 1.05 24.58 14.94
C GLU A 186 1.83 23.30 15.27
N SER A 187 1.37 22.13 14.81
CA SER A 187 1.94 20.82 15.15
C SER A 187 2.72 20.17 14.00
N THR A 188 3.04 20.91 12.94
CA THR A 188 3.75 20.37 11.77
C THR A 188 5.20 20.04 12.13
N PRO A 189 5.62 18.75 12.16
CA PRO A 189 6.93 18.37 12.68
C PRO A 189 8.06 18.59 11.67
N SER A 190 7.73 18.76 10.38
CA SER A 190 8.71 18.92 9.31
C SER A 190 8.67 20.31 8.69
N THR A 191 9.83 20.97 8.69
CA THR A 191 10.03 22.31 8.11
C THR A 191 9.70 22.38 6.61
N TRP A 192 9.88 21.27 5.89
CA TRP A 192 9.58 21.15 4.46
C TRP A 192 8.09 20.92 4.14
N LEU A 193 7.22 20.80 5.14
CA LEU A 193 5.76 20.81 4.99
C LEU A 193 5.10 22.02 5.64
N ASP A 194 5.88 22.93 6.23
CA ASP A 194 5.36 24.14 6.85
C ASP A 194 4.82 25.10 5.78
N LEU A 195 3.50 25.34 5.77
CA LEU A 195 2.82 26.27 4.87
C LEU A 195 3.30 27.74 4.98
N SER A 196 4.11 28.07 5.98
CA SER A 196 4.82 29.35 6.06
C SER A 196 6.03 29.44 5.11
N SER A 197 6.59 28.29 4.70
CA SER A 197 7.76 28.17 3.83
C SER A 197 7.39 28.05 2.35
N PRO A 198 8.13 28.70 1.42
CA PRO A 198 7.95 28.52 -0.01
C PRO A 198 8.26 27.08 -0.48
N GLU A 199 9.08 26.34 0.27
CA GLU A 199 9.48 24.98 -0.06
C GLU A 199 8.35 23.96 0.18
N ALA A 200 7.35 24.32 0.99
CA ALA A 200 6.25 23.41 1.32
C ALA A 200 5.47 22.94 0.11
N ALA A 201 5.24 23.79 -0.89
CA ALA A 201 4.58 23.38 -2.13
C ALA A 201 5.31 22.21 -2.80
N ALA A 202 6.64 22.27 -2.88
CA ALA A 202 7.46 21.18 -3.41
C ALA A 202 7.40 19.95 -2.49
N GLY A 203 7.43 20.14 -1.17
CA GLY A 203 7.27 19.07 -0.19
C GLY A 203 5.99 18.27 -0.35
N TYR A 204 4.84 18.93 -0.36
CA TYR A 204 3.55 18.28 -0.59
C TYR A 204 3.50 17.60 -1.96
N ALA A 205 4.03 18.23 -3.02
CA ALA A 205 4.12 17.60 -4.34
C ALA A 205 4.97 16.32 -4.32
N CYS A 206 6.13 16.32 -3.65
CA CYS A 206 6.97 15.15 -3.46
C CYS A 206 6.25 14.04 -2.66
N LEU A 207 5.47 14.40 -1.64
CA LEU A 207 4.69 13.43 -0.87
C LEU A 207 3.67 12.70 -1.75
N PHE A 208 2.89 13.42 -2.57
CA PHE A 208 1.94 12.78 -3.49
C PHE A 208 2.64 12.01 -4.62
N LEU A 209 3.66 12.60 -5.24
CA LEU A 209 4.37 11.97 -6.36
C LEU A 209 5.06 10.67 -5.94
N SER A 210 5.65 10.62 -4.75
CA SER A 210 6.30 9.40 -4.24
C SER A 210 5.31 8.24 -4.08
N HIS A 211 4.03 8.49 -3.75
CA HIS A 211 3.01 7.43 -3.72
C HIS A 211 2.71 6.88 -5.11
N VAL A 212 2.59 7.76 -6.11
CA VAL A 212 2.35 7.37 -7.51
C VAL A 212 3.53 6.54 -8.03
N VAL A 213 4.77 6.98 -7.74
CA VAL A 213 5.99 6.24 -8.11
C VAL A 213 6.05 4.89 -7.41
N ALA A 214 5.82 4.84 -6.10
CA ALA A 214 5.83 3.60 -5.32
C ALA A 214 4.78 2.62 -5.82
N PHE A 215 3.55 3.10 -6.09
CA PHE A 215 2.51 2.29 -6.71
C PHE A 215 2.95 1.75 -8.08
N GLY A 216 3.55 2.61 -8.93
CA GLY A 216 4.08 2.20 -10.22
C GLY A 216 5.12 1.09 -10.13
N LEU A 217 6.04 1.17 -9.16
CA LEU A 217 7.05 0.13 -8.91
C LEU A 217 6.41 -1.21 -8.51
N PHE A 218 5.50 -1.20 -7.54
CA PHE A 218 4.80 -2.43 -7.14
C PHE A 218 3.88 -2.97 -8.24
N TYR A 219 3.29 -2.09 -9.06
CA TYR A 219 2.53 -2.50 -10.24
C TYR A 219 3.42 -3.21 -11.26
N MET A 220 4.63 -2.71 -11.52
CA MET A 220 5.60 -3.40 -12.38
C MET A 220 6.02 -4.75 -11.79
N LEU A 221 6.26 -4.83 -10.48
CA LEU A 221 6.50 -6.10 -9.78
C LEU A 221 5.30 -7.05 -9.90
N SER A 222 4.07 -6.52 -9.89
CA SER A 222 2.85 -7.31 -10.12
C SER A 222 2.82 -7.92 -11.51
N LEU A 223 3.17 -7.17 -12.55
CA LEU A 223 3.25 -7.71 -13.91
C LEU A 223 4.31 -8.82 -14.01
N LEU A 224 5.44 -8.67 -13.31
CA LEU A 224 6.47 -9.70 -13.25
C LEU A 224 5.99 -10.92 -12.47
N LYS A 225 5.33 -10.72 -11.33
CA LYS A 225 4.74 -11.79 -10.51
C LYS A 225 3.70 -12.56 -11.31
N GLU A 226 2.80 -11.86 -12.01
CA GLU A 226 1.84 -12.50 -12.89
C GLU A 226 2.56 -13.33 -13.96
N ARG A 227 3.61 -12.81 -14.59
CA ARG A 227 4.36 -13.51 -15.65
C ARG A 227 5.16 -14.73 -15.18
N TYR A 228 5.79 -14.67 -14.00
CA TYR A 228 6.75 -15.68 -13.56
C TYR A 228 6.21 -16.58 -12.44
N LEU A 229 5.18 -16.14 -11.72
CA LEU A 229 4.60 -16.80 -10.55
C LEU A 229 3.10 -17.02 -10.76
N HIS A 230 2.70 -17.40 -11.99
CA HIS A 230 1.30 -17.67 -12.37
C HIS A 230 0.56 -18.59 -11.38
N GLY A 231 1.23 -19.63 -10.86
CA GLY A 231 0.65 -20.57 -9.90
C GLY A 231 0.41 -20.00 -8.49
N GLN A 232 0.83 -18.76 -8.22
CA GLN A 232 0.56 -18.05 -6.98
C GLN A 232 -0.51 -16.96 -7.14
N CYS A 233 -0.97 -16.68 -8.37
CA CYS A 233 -1.96 -15.65 -8.64
C CYS A 233 -3.39 -16.23 -8.72
N PRO A 234 -4.45 -15.46 -8.39
CA PRO A 234 -5.82 -15.90 -8.48
C PRO A 234 -6.19 -16.25 -9.92
N ILE A 235 -6.86 -17.38 -10.10
CA ILE A 235 -7.28 -17.88 -11.40
C ILE A 235 -8.77 -17.61 -11.56
N VAL A 236 -9.16 -16.95 -12.66
CA VAL A 236 -10.57 -16.66 -12.98
C VAL A 236 -11.27 -17.94 -13.45
N VAL A 237 -12.34 -18.33 -12.77
CA VAL A 237 -13.06 -19.62 -12.94
C VAL A 237 -13.87 -19.68 -14.25
N ASN A 238 -14.27 -18.52 -14.80
CA ASN A 238 -15.16 -18.43 -15.98
C ASN A 238 -14.45 -18.21 -17.32
N GLN A 239 -13.14 -18.44 -17.41
CA GLN A 239 -12.51 -18.59 -18.71
C GLN A 239 -12.78 -20.02 -19.17
N GLY A 240 -13.69 -20.19 -20.15
CA GLY A 240 -13.75 -21.42 -20.94
C GLY A 240 -12.36 -21.84 -21.44
N PRO A 241 -12.21 -23.05 -22.01
CA PRO A 241 -10.92 -23.70 -22.24
C PRO A 241 -9.89 -22.69 -22.79
N PRO A 242 -8.66 -22.67 -22.22
CA PRO A 242 -7.68 -21.64 -22.49
C PRO A 242 -7.57 -21.45 -24.00
N LYS A 243 -7.96 -20.27 -24.51
CA LYS A 243 -7.70 -19.94 -25.91
C LYS A 243 -6.20 -20.07 -26.09
N ALA A 244 -5.79 -21.09 -26.84
CA ALA A 244 -4.39 -21.36 -27.12
C ALA A 244 -3.74 -20.04 -27.55
N ARG A 245 -2.91 -19.50 -26.67
CA ARG A 245 -2.16 -18.28 -26.94
C ARG A 245 -1.19 -18.69 -28.04
N LYS A 246 -1.50 -18.37 -29.30
CA LYS A 246 -0.56 -18.55 -30.40
C LYS A 246 0.69 -17.78 -30.00
N LEU A 247 1.72 -18.51 -29.59
CA LEU A 247 3.07 -17.99 -29.47
C LEU A 247 3.51 -17.68 -30.90
N SER A 248 3.27 -16.45 -31.34
CA SER A 248 3.95 -15.91 -32.51
C SER A 248 5.37 -15.61 -32.07
N PHE A 249 6.28 -16.54 -32.34
CA PHE A 249 7.69 -16.21 -32.48
C PHE A 249 7.83 -15.46 -33.80
N VAL A 250 8.12 -14.17 -33.71
CA VAL A 250 8.72 -13.36 -34.78
C VAL A 250 10.07 -12.92 -34.25
#